data_AF-A0A353SA03-F1
#
_entry.id   AF-A0A353SA03-F1
#
_cell.length_a   1.000
_cell.length_b   1.000
_cell.length_c   1.000
_cell.angle_alpha   90.00
_cell.angle_beta   90.00
_cell.angle_gamma   90.00
#
_symmetry.space_group_name_H-M   'P 1'
#
loop_
_entity.id
_entity.type
_entity.pdbx_description
1 polymer ?
#
loop_
_entity_poly.entity_id
_entity_poly.type
_entity_poly.pdbx_seq_one_letter_code
_entity_poly.pdbx_strand_id
1 'polypeptide(L)'
;MAVKKSQLYSSLWASCDKLRGGMDASQYKDYILTLLFIKYVSDKYKDDPYGAIAIPEGASFEDLVALKGNKNIGEEIDKLIAKLAEANNLTGIINNAHFNDESKIG
;
A
#
# COMPACT_ATOMS: atom_id res chain seq x y z
N MET A 1 5.84 24.62 -14.30
CA MET A 1 4.65 24.50 -15.18
C MET A 1 3.55 23.85 -14.34
N ALA A 2 2.39 24.48 -14.15
CA ALA A 2 1.34 23.93 -13.30
C ALA A 2 0.76 22.67 -13.96
N VAL A 3 0.93 21.52 -13.32
CA VAL A 3 0.34 20.25 -13.79
C VAL A 3 -1.17 20.39 -13.70
N LYS A 4 -1.88 20.27 -14.82
CA LYS A 4 -3.34 20.26 -14.82
C LYS A 4 -3.82 18.97 -14.13
N LYS A 5 -4.85 19.08 -13.28
CA LYS A 5 -5.44 17.91 -12.58
C LYS A 5 -5.73 16.75 -13.53
N SER A 6 -6.23 17.04 -14.73
CA SER A 6 -6.48 16.04 -15.77
C SER A 6 -5.23 15.28 -16.21
N GLN A 7 -4.11 15.97 -16.43
CA GLN A 7 -2.84 15.33 -16.82
C GLN A 7 -2.27 14.46 -15.70
N LEU A 8 -2.42 14.89 -14.43
CA LEU A 8 -2.02 14.10 -13.28
C LEU A 8 -2.83 12.80 -13.19
N TYR A 9 -4.16 12.88 -13.31
CA TYR A 9 -5.03 11.70 -13.29
C TYR A 9 -4.72 10.73 -14.43
N SER A 10 -4.56 11.24 -15.66
CA SER A 10 -4.21 10.39 -16.80
C SER A 10 -2.85 9.72 -16.61
N SER A 11 -1.86 10.41 -16.05
CA SER A 11 -0.54 9.83 -15.78
C SER A 11 -0.60 8.76 -14.69
N LEU A 12 -1.30 9.01 -13.58
CA LEU A 12 -1.48 8.04 -12.49
C LEU A 12 -2.20 6.78 -12.98
N TRP A 13 -3.27 6.96 -13.76
CA TRP A 13 -4.02 5.86 -14.35
C TRP A 13 -3.17 5.02 -15.28
N ALA A 14 -2.42 5.65 -16.19
CA ALA A 14 -1.51 4.97 -17.10
C ALA A 14 -0.38 4.24 -16.37
N SER A 15 0.12 4.79 -15.26
CA SER A 15 1.11 4.11 -14.42
C SER A 15 0.52 2.86 -13.76
N CYS A 16 -0.70 2.94 -13.23
CA CYS A 16 -1.39 1.79 -12.65
C CYS A 16 -1.66 0.69 -13.69
N ASP A 17 -2.07 1.05 -14.90
CA ASP A 17 -2.32 0.09 -15.98
C ASP A 17 -1.03 -0.63 -16.44
N LYS A 18 0.12 0.05 -16.38
CA LYS A 18 1.42 -0.60 -16.63
C LYS A 18 1.85 -1.51 -15.48
N LEU A 19 1.60 -1.10 -14.24
CA LEU A 19 2.03 -1.83 -13.04
C LEU A 19 1.17 -3.06 -12.74
N ARG A 20 -0.08 -3.12 -13.21
CA ARG A 20 -0.93 -4.31 -13.00
C ARG A 20 -0.51 -5.53 -13.83
N GLY A 21 0.31 -5.33 -14.87
CA GLY A 21 0.75 -6.41 -15.75
C GLY A 21 -0.43 -7.20 -16.33
N GLY A 22 -0.41 -8.53 -16.15
CA GLY A 22 -1.49 -9.43 -16.55
C GLY A 22 -2.65 -9.56 -15.55
N MET A 23 -2.59 -8.87 -14.40
CA MET A 23 -3.60 -8.99 -13.35
C MET A 23 -4.93 -8.36 -13.77
N ASP A 24 -6.02 -9.07 -13.47
CA ASP A 24 -7.37 -8.54 -13.66
C ASP A 24 -7.61 -7.32 -12.76
N ALA A 25 -8.33 -6.32 -13.27
CA ALA A 25 -8.58 -5.08 -12.55
C ALA A 25 -9.29 -5.31 -11.20
N SER A 26 -10.15 -6.33 -11.09
CA SER A 26 -10.85 -6.68 -9.86
C SER A 26 -9.92 -7.17 -8.75
N GLN A 27 -8.76 -7.74 -9.12
CA GLN A 27 -7.73 -8.19 -8.18
C GLN A 27 -6.73 -7.06 -7.90
N TYR A 28 -6.29 -6.36 -8.94
CA TYR A 28 -5.33 -5.26 -8.80
C TYR A 28 -5.83 -4.13 -7.89
N LYS A 29 -7.15 -3.89 -7.87
CA LYS A 29 -7.77 -2.89 -6.98
C LYS A 29 -7.39 -3.13 -5.51
N ASP A 30 -7.31 -4.39 -5.06
CA ASP A 30 -7.13 -4.70 -3.65
C ASP A 30 -5.69 -4.37 -3.21
N TYR A 31 -4.71 -4.61 -4.09
CA TYR A 31 -3.31 -4.24 -3.88
C TYR A 31 -3.12 -2.72 -3.85
N ILE A 32 -3.62 -2.01 -4.87
CA ILE A 32 -3.38 -0.57 -5.00
C ILE A 32 -4.11 0.22 -3.91
N LEU A 33 -5.33 -0.17 -3.55
CA LEU A 33 -6.09 0.48 -2.48
C LEU A 33 -5.44 0.27 -1.12
N THR A 34 -4.88 -0.90 -0.85
CA THR A 34 -4.13 -1.18 0.38
C THR A 34 -2.89 -0.27 0.49
N LEU A 35 -2.10 -0.13 -0.58
CA LEU A 35 -0.94 0.77 -0.59
C LEU A 35 -1.34 2.24 -0.40
N LEU A 36 -2.40 2.69 -1.07
CA LEU A 36 -2.92 4.04 -0.92
C LEU A 36 -3.44 4.30 0.50
N PHE A 37 -4.07 3.29 1.12
CA PHE A 37 -4.51 3.36 2.50
C PHE A 37 -3.33 3.58 3.45
N ILE A 38 -2.29 2.73 3.38
CA ILE A 38 -1.08 2.86 4.21
C ILE A 38 -0.45 4.23 4.03
N LYS A 39 -0.33 4.70 2.78
CA LYS A 39 0.20 6.02 2.47
C LYS A 39 -0.62 7.12 3.15
N TYR A 40 -1.95 7.08 3.00
CA TYR A 40 -2.84 8.08 3.57
C TYR A 40 -2.78 8.12 5.10
N VAL A 41 -2.88 6.96 5.76
CA VAL A 41 -2.90 6.91 7.24
C VAL A 41 -1.53 7.26 7.81
N SER A 42 -0.44 6.87 7.16
CA SER A 42 0.91 7.28 7.56
C SER A 42 1.08 8.79 7.43
N ASP A 43 0.67 9.38 6.30
CA ASP A 43 0.81 10.83 6.12
C ASP A 43 -0.04 11.65 7.09
N LYS A 44 -1.18 11.09 7.52
CA LYS A 44 -2.13 11.79 8.38
C LYS A 44 -1.87 11.61 9.87
N TYR A 45 -1.47 10.41 10.31
CA TYR A 45 -1.47 10.03 11.72
C TYR A 45 -0.09 9.64 12.26
N LYS A 46 0.97 9.65 11.45
CA LYS A 46 2.32 9.26 11.91
C LYS A 46 2.81 10.00 13.15
N ASP A 47 2.48 11.29 13.28
CA ASP A 47 2.87 12.13 14.42
C ASP A 47 1.69 12.45 15.36
N ASP A 48 0.54 11.79 15.17
CA ASP A 48 -0.68 12.03 15.96
C ASP A 48 -1.00 10.84 16.88
N PRO A 49 -0.66 10.92 18.18
CA PRO A 49 -0.96 9.85 19.14
C PRO A 49 -2.46 9.70 19.43
N TYR A 50 -3.30 10.64 18.97
CA TYR A 50 -4.77 10.58 19.06
C TYR A 50 -5.42 10.33 17.69
N GLY A 51 -4.62 9.96 16.69
CA GLY A 51 -5.09 9.63 15.36
C GLY A 51 -6.11 8.50 15.37
N ALA A 52 -7.06 8.55 14.43
CA ALA A 52 -8.08 7.50 14.31
C ALA A 52 -7.50 6.12 13.94
N ILE A 53 -6.25 6.09 13.46
CA ILE A 53 -5.49 4.89 13.14
C ILE A 53 -4.14 5.01 13.83
N ALA A 54 -3.78 4.03 14.65
CA ALA A 54 -2.46 3.89 15.23
C ALA A 54 -1.46 3.40 14.17
N ILE A 55 -0.31 4.07 14.07
CA ILE A 55 0.79 3.62 13.21
C ILE A 55 1.85 2.99 14.11
N PRO A 56 1.87 1.66 14.29
CA PRO A 56 2.89 1.02 15.10
C PRO A 56 4.28 1.16 14.47
N GLU A 57 5.31 1.03 15.29
CA GLU A 57 6.70 1.09 14.84
C GLU A 57 6.98 0.03 13.76
N GLY A 58 7.59 0.46 12.65
CA GLY A 58 7.84 -0.41 11.50
C GLY A 58 6.61 -0.65 10.61
N ALA A 59 5.52 0.11 10.79
CA ALA A 59 4.32 0.02 9.95
C ALA A 59 3.92 1.31 9.24
N SER A 60 4.85 2.26 9.12
CA SER A 60 4.64 3.48 8.37
C SER A 60 4.93 3.30 6.88
N PHE A 61 4.49 4.27 6.08
CA PHE A 61 4.83 4.32 4.66
C PHE A 61 6.33 4.46 4.41
N GLU A 62 7.09 5.09 5.31
CA GLU A 62 8.55 5.17 5.19
C GLU A 62 9.21 3.81 5.36
N ASP A 63 8.70 3.00 6.30
CA ASP A 63 9.16 1.62 6.50
C ASP A 63 8.89 0.79 5.24
N LEU A 64 7.72 0.96 4.62
CA LEU A 64 7.38 0.31 3.35
C LEU A 64 8.35 0.71 2.23
N VAL A 65 8.70 1.99 2.13
CA VAL A 65 9.67 2.48 1.13
C VAL A 65 11.09 1.97 1.41
N ALA A 66 11.46 1.83 2.68
CA ALA A 66 12.76 1.31 3.10
C ALA A 66 12.97 -0.17 2.70
N LEU A 67 11.89 -0.93 2.47
CA LEU A 67 11.95 -2.30 1.96
C LEU A 67 12.41 -2.39 0.49
N LYS A 68 12.52 -1.27 -0.23
CA LYS A 68 12.94 -1.28 -1.63
C LYS A 68 14.34 -1.90 -1.79
N GLY A 69 14.43 -2.92 -2.64
CA GLY A 69 15.67 -3.67 -2.89
C GLY A 69 15.87 -4.85 -1.94
N ASN A 70 14.96 -5.08 -0.99
CA ASN A 70 14.91 -6.33 -0.23
C ASN A 70 14.49 -7.48 -1.15
N LYS A 71 15.19 -8.62 -1.04
CA LYS A 71 14.88 -9.84 -1.80
C LYS A 71 13.51 -10.43 -1.44
N ASN A 72 13.05 -10.19 -0.20
CA ASN A 72 11.78 -10.69 0.32
C ASN A 72 10.77 -9.54 0.52
N ILE A 73 10.79 -8.54 -0.37
CA ILE A 73 9.95 -7.33 -0.24
C ILE A 73 8.45 -7.66 -0.07
N GLY A 74 7.94 -8.68 -0.77
CA GLY A 74 6.54 -9.10 -0.68
C GLY A 74 6.16 -9.57 0.73
N GLU A 75 6.96 -10.48 1.30
CA GLU A 75 6.76 -11.00 2.65
C GLU A 75 6.84 -9.90 3.71
N GLU A 76 7.80 -8.98 3.57
CA GLU A 76 7.95 -7.87 4.51
C GLU A 76 6.82 -6.84 4.41
N ILE A 77 6.27 -6.59 3.21
CA ILE A 77 5.07 -5.77 3.03
C ILE A 77 3.87 -6.45 3.71
N ASP A 78 3.69 -7.76 3.54
CA ASP A 78 2.59 -8.50 4.16
C ASP A 78 2.66 -8.44 5.70
N LYS A 79 3.86 -8.60 6.28
CA LYS A 79 4.09 -8.44 7.73
C LYS A 79 3.78 -7.03 8.21
N LEU A 80 4.19 -6.02 7.43
CA LEU A 80 3.92 -4.62 7.73
C LEU A 80 2.41 -4.34 7.79
N ILE A 81 1.68 -4.79 6.78
CA ILE A 81 0.23 -4.64 6.68
C ILE A 81 -0.45 -5.38 7.83
N ALA A 82 0.00 -6.59 8.16
CA ALA A 82 -0.54 -7.37 9.28
C ALA A 82 -0.40 -6.63 10.60
N LYS A 83 0.78 -6.05 10.90
CA LYS A 83 0.98 -5.23 12.12
C LYS A 83 0.03 -4.04 12.16
N LEU A 84 -0.13 -3.33 11.05
CA LEU A 84 -1.04 -2.19 10.96
C LEU A 84 -2.50 -2.64 11.15
N ALA A 85 -2.88 -3.78 10.58
CA ALA A 85 -4.22 -4.33 10.69
C ALA A 85 -4.54 -4.76 12.13
N GLU A 86 -3.63 -5.47 12.79
CA GLU A 86 -3.78 -5.93 14.17
C GLU A 86 -3.89 -4.76 15.16
N ALA A 87 -3.05 -3.73 15.01
CA ALA A 87 -3.07 -2.56 15.88
C ALA A 87 -4.37 -1.74 15.80
N ASN A 88 -5.14 -1.92 14.72
CA ASN A 88 -6.33 -1.12 14.42
C ASN A 88 -7.61 -1.95 14.28
N ASN A 89 -7.56 -3.25 14.57
CA ASN A 89 -8.67 -4.20 14.37
C ASN A 89 -9.20 -4.22 12.92
N LEU A 90 -8.30 -4.05 11.93
CA LEU A 90 -8.59 -4.05 10.49
C LEU A 90 -8.18 -5.36 9.80
N THR A 91 -7.94 -6.43 10.56
CA THR A 91 -7.64 -7.76 10.03
C THR A 91 -8.81 -8.28 9.19
N GLY A 92 -8.52 -8.81 8.01
CA GLY A 92 -9.49 -9.23 7.00
C GLY A 92 -10.05 -8.08 6.14
N ILE A 93 -9.66 -6.83 6.42
CA ILE A 93 -10.09 -5.65 5.65
C ILE A 93 -8.93 -5.15 4.80
N ILE A 94 -7.77 -4.85 5.42
CA ILE A 94 -6.63 -4.24 4.73
C ILE A 94 -5.50 -5.23 4.39
N ASN A 95 -5.56 -6.47 4.88
CA ASN A 95 -4.52 -7.50 4.67
C ASN A 95 -4.96 -8.66 3.76
N ASN A 96 -5.97 -8.44 2.91
CA ASN A 96 -6.44 -9.45 1.96
C ASN A 96 -5.54 -9.56 0.70
N ALA A 97 -4.74 -8.54 0.45
CA ALA A 97 -3.77 -8.53 -0.64
C ALA A 97 -2.46 -9.14 -0.14
N HIS A 98 -1.96 -10.17 -0.84
CA HIS A 98 -0.72 -10.87 -0.49
C HIS A 98 0.37 -10.53 -1.51
N PHE A 99 1.30 -9.68 -1.10
CA PHE A 99 2.36 -9.17 -1.97
C PHE A 99 3.47 -10.21 -2.20
N ASN A 100 3.48 -11.30 -1.44
CA ASN A 100 4.37 -12.45 -1.66
C ASN A 100 3.77 -13.57 -2.53
N ASP A 101 2.62 -13.35 -3.18
CA ASP A 101 1.99 -14.36 -4.04
C ASP A 101 2.61 -14.35 -5.45
N GLU A 102 3.57 -15.26 -5.69
CA GLU A 102 4.23 -15.45 -6.99
C GLU A 102 3.25 -15.78 -8.13
N SER A 103 2.07 -16.34 -7.83
CA SER A 103 1.06 -16.64 -8.84
C SER A 103 0.31 -15.39 -9.34
N LYS A 104 0.43 -14.28 -8.60
CA LYS A 104 -0.25 -13.01 -8.85
C LYS A 104 0.69 -11.90 -9.32
N ILE A 105 1.94 -11.90 -8.85
CA ILE A 105 2.91 -10.81 -9.07
C ILE A 105 4.13 -11.29 -9.89
N GLY A 106 3.99 -12.41 -10.62
CA GLY A 106 5.02 -12.97 -11.51
C GLY A 106 5.61 -12.01 -12.54
#